data_AF-R9KD96-F1
#
_entry.id   AF-R9KD96-F1
#
_cell.length_a   1.000
_cell.length_b   1.000
_cell.length_c   1.000
_cell.angle_alpha   90.00
_cell.angle_beta   90.00
_cell.angle_gamma   90.00
#
_symmetry.space_group_name_H-M   'P 1'
#
loop_
_entity.id
_entity.type
_entity.pdbx_description
1 polymer ?
#
loop_
_entity_poly.entity_id
_entity_poly.type
_entity_poly.pdbx_seq_one_letter_code
_entity_poly.pdbx_strand_id
1 'polypeptide(L)' 'MKLYRVDYYEWNYTFSDLLPRQMLSVGKDAEEAIANVKPRADSDARNFSAKEIKTVMGHKIMVR' A
#
# COMPACT_ATOMS: atom_id res chain seq x y z
N MET A 1 -1.14 15.98 -3.82
CA MET A 1 -1.15 14.53 -3.61
C MET A 1 -0.35 14.18 -2.35
N LYS A 2 -0.48 12.96 -1.83
CA LYS A 2 0.23 12.47 -0.64
C LYS A 2 0.82 11.10 -0.92
N LEU A 3 1.93 10.79 -0.27
CA LEU A 3 2.55 9.46 -0.31
C LEU A 3 1.91 8.57 0.76
N TYR A 4 1.54 7.36 0.38
CA TYR A 4 0.99 6.35 1.28
C TYR A 4 1.80 5.07 1.20
N ARG A 5 1.97 4.41 2.35
CA ARG A 5 2.27 2.98 2.42
C ARG A 5 0.95 2.23 2.45
N VAL A 6 0.73 1.38 1.46
CA VAL A 6 -0.42 0.48 1.40
C VAL A 6 0.03 -0.89 1.89
N ASP A 7 -0.54 -1.32 3.01
CA ASP A 7 -0.32 -2.61 3.63
C ASP A 7 -1.50 -3.54 3.25
N TYR A 8 -1.22 -4.77 2.83
CA TYR A 8 -2.24 -5.77 2.46
C TYR A 8 -1.69 -7.19 2.63
N TYR A 9 -2.53 -8.22 2.46
CA TYR A 9 -2.12 -9.62 2.54
C TYR A 9 -2.37 -10.35 1.22
N GLU A 10 -1.45 -11.22 0.82
CA GLU A 10 -1.57 -12.14 -0.31
C GLU A 10 -1.45 -13.58 0.17
N TRP A 11 -2.18 -14.50 -0.45
CA TRP A 11 -2.05 -15.93 -0.20
C TRP A 11 -0.78 -16.48 -0.85
N ASN A 12 0.06 -17.11 -0.05
CA ASN A 12 1.18 -17.87 -0.54
C ASN A 12 0.78 -19.33 -0.73
N TYR A 13 0.66 -19.76 -1.98
CA TYR A 13 0.33 -21.15 -2.33
C TYR A 13 1.40 -22.17 -1.93
N THR A 14 2.67 -21.76 -1.83
CA THR A 14 3.80 -22.65 -1.47
C THR A 14 3.78 -23.01 0.01
N PHE A 15 3.44 -22.05 0.88
CA PHE A 15 3.47 -22.22 2.32
C PHE A 15 2.08 -22.27 2.96
N SER A 16 1.01 -22.18 2.17
CA SER A 16 -0.39 -22.13 2.63
C SER A 16 -0.61 -21.10 3.73
N ASP A 17 -0.06 -19.89 3.55
CA ASP A 17 -0.07 -18.84 4.55
C ASP A 17 -0.41 -17.47 3.94
N LEU A 18 -0.88 -16.54 4.78
CA LEU A 18 -1.13 -15.15 4.41
C LEU A 18 0.12 -14.31 4.66
N LEU A 19 0.77 -13.88 3.57
CA LEU A 19 1.96 -13.05 3.66
C LEU A 19 1.60 -11.57 3.66
N PRO A 20 2.15 -10.78 4.60
CA PRO A 20 2.01 -9.34 4.56
C PRO A 20 2.81 -8.75 3.40
N ARG A 21 2.19 -7.83 2.67
CA ARG A 21 2.76 -7.08 1.56
C ARG A 21 2.65 -5.60 1.82
N GLN A 22 3.59 -4.86 1.25
CA GLN A 22 3.64 -3.40 1.34
C GLN A 22 3.96 -2.84 -0.03
N MET A 23 3.21 -1.82 -0.44
CA MET A 23 3.50 -1.07 -1.65
C MET A 23 3.32 0.43 -1.43
N LEU A 24 4.19 1.23 -2.03
CA LEU A 24 4.06 2.68 -2.02
C LEU A 24 3.11 3.14 -3.12
N SER A 25 2.23 4.07 -2.78
CA SER A 25 1.27 4.65 -3.72
C SER A 25 1.07 6.13 -3.42
N VAL A 26 0.76 6.89 -4.47
CA VAL A 26 0.42 8.30 -4.38
C VAL A 26 -1.07 8.45 -4.64
N GLY A 27 -1.75 9.24 -3.81
CA GLY A 27 -3.18 9.53 -3.95
C GLY A 27 -3.54 10.87 -3.32
N LYS A 28 -4.74 11.38 -3.59
CA LYS A 28 -5.34 12.53 -2.89
C LYS A 28 -5.71 12.11 -1.47
N ASP A 29 -6.23 10.90 -1.31
CA ASP A 29 -6.61 10.27 -0.05
C ASP A 29 -6.13 8.80 0.01
N ALA A 30 -6.45 8.14 1.13
CA ALA A 30 -6.11 6.75 1.38
C ALA A 30 -6.84 5.78 0.43
N GLU A 31 -8.07 6.09 0.03
CA GLU A 31 -8.89 5.23 -0.81
C GLU A 31 -8.36 5.20 -2.24
N GLU A 32 -8.01 6.37 -2.80
CA GLU A 32 -7.37 6.49 -4.10
C GLU A 32 -6.00 5.78 -4.09
N ALA A 33 -5.23 5.92 -3.01
CA ALA A 33 -3.95 5.23 -2.88
C ALA A 33 -4.13 3.70 -2.93
N ILE A 34 -5.13 3.16 -2.22
CA ILE A 34 -5.48 1.73 -2.24
C ILE A 34 -5.98 1.31 -3.62
N ALA A 35 -6.87 2.08 -4.24
CA ALA A 35 -7.42 1.80 -5.57
C ALA A 35 -6.30 1.70 -6.63
N ASN A 36 -5.26 2.53 -6.52
CA ASN A 36 -4.08 2.47 -7.38
C ASN A 36 -3.21 1.21 -7.16
N VAL A 37 -3.24 0.62 -5.97
CA VAL A 37 -2.48 -0.59 -5.63
C VAL A 37 -3.20 -1.86 -6.04
N LYS A 38 -4.52 -1.94 -5.85
CA LYS A 38 -5.34 -3.12 -6.16
C LYS A 38 -5.06 -3.78 -7.53
N PRO A 39 -4.95 -3.06 -8.66
CA PRO A 39 -4.69 -3.70 -9.96
C PRO A 39 -3.27 -4.25 -10.13
N ARG A 40 -2.35 -3.96 -9.19
CA ARG A 40 -0.97 -4.48 -9.19
C ARG A 40 -0.75 -5.60 -8.17
N ALA A 41 -1.70 -5.78 -7.26
CA ALA A 41 -1.68 -6.87 -6.28
C ALA A 41 -2.26 -8.15 -6.91
N ASP A 42 -1.92 -9.30 -6.33
CA ASP A 42 -2.52 -10.56 -6.77
C ASP A 42 -4.04 -10.59 -6.55
N SER A 43 -4.75 -11.40 -7.33
CA SER A 43 -6.22 -11.41 -7.37
C SER A 43 -6.90 -11.78 -6.04
N ASP A 44 -6.20 -12.49 -5.17
CA ASP A 44 -6.65 -12.93 -3.84
C ASP A 44 -6.23 -11.97 -2.71
N ALA A 45 -5.58 -10.85 -3.06
CA ALA A 45 -5.14 -9.86 -2.11
C ALA A 45 -6.31 -9.26 -1.30
N ARG A 46 -6.10 -9.10 0.01
CA ARG A 46 -7.15 -8.70 0.96
C ARG A 46 -6.63 -7.83 2.10
N ASN A 47 -7.58 -7.26 2.85
CA ASN A 47 -7.34 -6.42 4.04
C ASN A 47 -6.42 -5.22 3.76
N PHE A 48 -6.67 -4.52 2.65
CA PHE A 48 -5.93 -3.31 2.29
C PHE A 48 -6.12 -2.21 3.34
N SER A 49 -5.02 -1.58 3.72
CA SER A 49 -5.00 -0.37 4.54
C SER A 49 -3.92 0.58 4.03
N ALA A 50 -4.12 1.88 4.19
CA ALA A 50 -3.15 2.88 3.77
C ALA A 50 -2.77 3.81 4.92
N LYS A 51 -1.48 4.08 5.06
CA LYS A 51 -0.93 5.03 6.02
C LYS A 51 -0.14 6.11 5.30
N GLU A 52 -0.50 7.37 5.52
CA GLU A 52 0.21 8.51 4.96
C GLU A 52 1.64 8.57 5.50
N ILE A 53 2.62 8.64 4.61
CA ILE A 53 4.02 8.90 4.93
C ILE A 53 4.25 10.41 4.80
N LYS A 54 4.34 11.10 5.95
CA LYS A 54 4.59 12.55 6.01
C LYS A 54 6.08 12.89 6.00
N THR A 55 6.91 11.98 6.53
CA THR A 55 8.33 12.19 6.77
C THR A 55 9.11 10.92 6.54
N VAL A 56 10.28 11.01 5.92
CA VAL A 56 11.24 9.91 5.77
C VAL A 56 12.59 10.41 6.27
N MET A 57 13.18 9.69 7.24
CA MET A 57 14.50 10.02 7.81
C MET A 57 14.62 11.49 8.26
N GLY A 58 13.55 12.05 8.84
CA GLY A 58 13.50 13.45 9.29
C GLY A 58 13.18 14.48 8.20
N HIS A 59 13.06 14.08 6.93
CA HIS A 59 12.72 14.97 5.82
C HIS A 59 11.24 14.92 5.47
N LYS A 60 10.61 16.09 5.35
CA LYS A 60 9.21 16.21 4.91
C LYS A 60 9.08 15.81 3.45
N ILE A 61 8.12 14.94 3.16
CA ILE A 61 7.80 14.52 1.80
C ILE A 61 6.86 15.53 1.16
N MET A 62 7.19 15.95 -0.06
CA MET A 62 6.33 16.77 -0.92
C MET A 62 6.07 16.02 -2.21
N VAL A 63 4.80 15.76 -2.51
CA VAL A 63 4.39 15.12 -3.77
C VAL A 63 3.71 16.18 -4.63
N ARG A 64 4.30 16.45 -5.80
CA ARG A 64 3.80 17.41 -6.79
C ARG A 64 2.97 16.70 -7.85
#